data_AF-A0A6J4L448-F1
#
_entry.id   AF-A0A6J4L448-F1
#
_cell.length_a   1.000
_cell.length_b   1.000
_cell.length_c   1.000
_cell.angle_alpha   90.00
_cell.angle_beta   90.00
_cell.angle_gamma   90.00
#
_symmetry.space_group_name_H-M   'P 1'
#
loop_
_entity.id
_entity.type
_entity.pdbx_description
1 polymer ?
#
loop_
_entity_poly.entity_id
_entity_poly.type
_entity_poly.pdbx_seq_one_letter_code
_entity_poly.pdbx_strand_id
1 'polypeptide(L)'
;MRPRNELWQGYFGYWQNRFIHHHLLTIGYSAWSGYQQQGRGVVVCDVVDTVTPSIDWNVDTVAFQQRFIPQAQAEGYLQAV
;
A
#
# COMPACT_ATOMS: atom_id res chain seq x y z
N MET A 1 -30.05 -1.66 -25.70
CA MET A 1 -28.76 -1.27 -25.08
C MET A 1 -28.76 -1.82 -23.65
N ARG A 2 -27.89 -2.78 -23.34
CA ARG A 2 -27.66 -3.19 -21.94
C ARG A 2 -26.75 -2.15 -21.28
N PRO A 3 -26.99 -1.72 -20.04
CA PRO A 3 -26.00 -0.93 -19.32
C PRO A 3 -24.72 -1.77 -19.24
N ARG A 4 -23.56 -1.16 -19.53
CA ARG A 4 -22.28 -1.82 -19.25
C ARG A 4 -22.29 -2.14 -17.76
N ASN A 5 -21.93 -3.38 -17.41
CA ASN A 5 -21.70 -3.79 -16.04
C ASN A 5 -20.49 -3.00 -15.53
N GLU A 6 -20.76 -1.81 -15.04
CA GLU A 6 -19.78 -0.95 -14.44
C GLU A 6 -19.44 -1.56 -13.07
N LEU A 7 -18.37 -2.37 -13.08
CA LEU A 7 -17.61 -2.93 -11.94
C LEU A 7 -17.12 -1.89 -10.90
N TRP A 8 -17.50 -0.63 -11.02
CA TRP A 8 -16.89 0.53 -10.38
C TRP A 8 -17.32 0.69 -8.91
N GLN A 9 -18.39 0.00 -8.48
CA GLN A 9 -18.92 0.13 -7.11
C GLN A 9 -18.40 -0.95 -6.13
N GLY A 10 -17.63 -1.95 -6.59
CA GLY A 10 -17.14 -3.05 -5.74
C GLY A 10 -15.61 -3.19 -5.63
N TYR A 11 -14.84 -2.50 -6.46
CA TYR A 11 -13.39 -2.72 -6.60
C TYR A 11 -12.50 -1.80 -5.76
N PHE A 12 -13.02 -0.69 -5.25
CA PHE A 12 -12.28 0.24 -4.39
C PHE A 12 -11.95 -0.32 -3.00
N GLY A 13 -12.59 -1.42 -2.56
CA GLY A 13 -12.42 -1.97 -1.21
C GLY A 13 -11.26 -2.96 -1.04
N TYR A 14 -10.71 -3.52 -2.13
CA TYR A 14 -9.78 -4.65 -2.05
C TYR A 14 -8.42 -4.40 -2.71
N TRP A 15 -8.19 -3.20 -3.22
CA TRP A 15 -6.94 -2.90 -3.92
C TRP A 15 -5.72 -2.99 -2.99
N GLN A 16 -5.89 -2.65 -1.71
CA GLN A 16 -4.83 -2.74 -0.71
C GLN A 16 -4.31 -4.17 -0.55
N ASN A 17 -5.21 -5.17 -0.55
CA ASN A 17 -4.81 -6.58 -0.45
C ASN A 17 -4.01 -7.02 -1.68
N ARG A 18 -4.40 -6.56 -2.88
CA ARG A 18 -3.65 -6.87 -4.11
C ARG A 18 -2.30 -6.17 -4.16
N PHE A 19 -2.25 -4.91 -3.75
CA PHE A 19 -1.02 -4.15 -3.58
C PHE A 19 -0.05 -4.87 -2.63
N ILE A 20 -0.53 -5.26 -1.43
CA ILE A 20 0.29 -6.01 -0.46
C ILE A 20 0.75 -7.34 -1.05
N HIS A 21 -0.12 -8.09 -1.72
CA HIS A 21 0.25 -9.36 -2.34
C HIS A 21 1.34 -9.18 -3.41
N HIS A 22 1.21 -8.18 -4.27
CA HIS A 22 2.17 -7.90 -5.34
C HIS A 22 3.53 -7.40 -4.79
N HIS A 23 3.50 -6.61 -3.72
CA HIS A 23 4.70 -5.99 -3.14
C HIS A 23 5.19 -6.67 -1.85
N LEU A 24 4.70 -7.87 -1.53
CA LEU A 24 4.92 -8.55 -0.26
C LEU A 24 6.40 -8.67 0.11
N LEU A 25 7.24 -9.04 -0.86
CA LEU A 25 8.69 -9.19 -0.64
C LEU A 25 9.37 -7.86 -0.35
N THR A 26 8.98 -6.79 -1.04
CA THR A 26 9.58 -5.46 -0.87
C THR A 26 9.17 -4.83 0.46
N ILE A 27 7.90 -4.99 0.84
CA ILE A 27 7.36 -4.58 2.14
C ILE A 27 8.04 -5.38 3.25
N GLY A 28 8.09 -6.71 3.12
CA GLY A 28 8.70 -7.61 4.09
C GLY A 28 10.20 -7.34 4.28
N TYR A 29 10.94 -7.11 3.19
CA TYR A 29 12.35 -6.75 3.26
C TYR A 29 12.57 -5.45 4.06
N SER A 30 11.78 -4.41 3.82
CA SER A 30 11.94 -3.15 4.55
C SER A 30 11.47 -3.24 6.00
N ALA A 31 10.44 -4.04 6.27
CA ALA A 31 10.03 -4.34 7.64
C ALA A 31 11.15 -5.03 8.40
N TRP A 32 11.77 -6.05 7.79
CA TRP A 32 12.86 -6.80 8.40
C TRP A 32 14.11 -5.93 8.60
N SER A 33 14.56 -5.24 7.54
CA SER A 33 15.73 -4.36 7.60
C SER A 33 15.55 -3.23 8.62
N GLY A 34 14.39 -2.59 8.64
CA GLY A 34 14.05 -1.56 9.62
C GLY A 34 14.01 -2.11 11.04
N TYR A 35 13.45 -3.30 11.24
CA TYR A 35 13.44 -3.97 12.53
C TYR A 35 14.84 -4.27 13.06
N GLN A 36 15.73 -4.79 12.21
CA GLN A 36 17.11 -5.07 12.59
C GLN A 36 17.88 -3.81 13.02
N GLN A 37 17.57 -2.65 12.42
CA GLN A 37 18.29 -1.41 12.68
C GLN A 37 17.71 -0.59 13.84
N GLN A 38 16.38 -0.56 13.98
CA GLN A 38 15.67 0.39 14.84
C GLN A 38 14.69 -0.28 15.82
N GLY A 39 14.62 -1.61 15.82
CA GLY A 39 13.68 -2.37 16.65
C GLY A 39 12.25 -2.29 16.12
N ARG A 40 11.25 -2.41 16.99
CA ARG A 40 9.84 -2.43 16.59
C ARG A 40 9.44 -1.15 15.84
N GLY A 41 8.55 -1.29 14.87
CA GLY A 41 8.03 -0.19 14.06
C GLY A 41 7.00 -0.67 13.04
N VAL A 42 6.65 0.23 12.13
CA VAL A 42 5.68 -0.02 11.06
C VAL A 42 6.25 0.39 9.70
N VAL A 43 5.90 -0.35 8.64
CA VAL A 43 6.20 0.08 7.27
C VAL A 43 4.98 0.79 6.73
N VAL A 44 5.21 1.99 6.17
CA VAL A 44 4.18 2.77 5.50
C VAL A 44 4.49 2.82 4.00
N CYS A 45 3.46 2.59 3.20
CA CYS A 45 3.51 2.68 1.75
C CYS A 45 2.55 3.78 1.30
N ASP A 46 3.11 4.88 0.80
CA ASP A 46 2.36 6.01 0.27
C ASP A 46 2.22 5.81 -1.24
N VAL A 47 1.02 5.46 -1.69
CA VAL A 47 0.72 5.26 -3.12
C VAL A 47 0.67 6.62 -3.80
N VAL A 48 1.60 6.86 -4.73
CA VAL A 48 1.83 8.18 -5.34
C VAL A 48 0.87 8.41 -6.52
N ASP A 49 0.55 7.35 -7.26
CA ASP A 49 -0.34 7.47 -8.40
C ASP A 49 -1.80 7.54 -7.97
N THR A 50 -2.58 8.34 -8.71
CA THR A 50 -4.03 8.33 -8.54
C THR A 50 -4.55 6.97 -8.99
N VAL A 51 -5.05 6.18 -8.03
CA VAL A 51 -5.66 4.88 -8.31
C VAL A 51 -6.93 5.10 -9.13
N THR A 52 -6.79 5.00 -10.46
CA THR A 52 -7.95 5.08 -11.35
C THR A 52 -8.81 3.83 -11.16
N PRO A 53 -10.13 3.92 -11.31
CA PRO A 53 -10.97 2.74 -11.11
C PRO A 53 -10.87 1.71 -12.25
N SER A 54 -10.16 2.04 -13.32
CA SER A 54 -9.82 1.15 -14.44
C SER A 54 -8.51 0.38 -14.25
N ILE A 55 -7.81 0.55 -13.14
CA ILE A 55 -6.50 -0.09 -12.93
C ILE A 55 -6.65 -1.61 -12.80
N ASP A 56 -5.86 -2.35 -13.59
CA ASP A 56 -5.74 -3.80 -13.48
C ASP A 56 -4.56 -4.16 -12.57
N TRP A 57 -4.85 -4.40 -11.29
CA TRP A 57 -3.86 -4.79 -10.29
C TRP A 57 -3.09 -6.09 -10.57
N ASN A 58 -3.46 -6.87 -11.59
CA ASN A 58 -2.67 -8.03 -12.00
C ASN A 58 -1.52 -7.68 -12.96
N VAL A 59 -1.62 -6.55 -13.66
CA VAL A 59 -0.72 -6.18 -14.77
C VAL A 59 -0.11 -4.80 -14.55
N ASP A 60 -0.89 -3.86 -14.04
CA ASP A 60 -0.48 -2.50 -13.79
C ASP A 60 0.39 -2.42 -12.53
N THR A 61 1.49 -1.68 -12.65
CA THR A 61 2.34 -1.33 -11.51
C THR A 61 1.96 0.06 -11.03
N VAL A 62 1.97 0.24 -9.71
CA VAL A 62 1.63 1.52 -9.07
C VAL A 62 2.87 2.04 -8.39
N ALA A 63 3.25 3.29 -8.67
CA ALA A 63 4.35 3.93 -7.97
C ALA A 63 3.95 4.19 -6.51
N PHE A 64 4.83 3.82 -5.59
CA PHE A 64 4.66 4.09 -4.17
C PHE A 64 5.99 4.46 -3.52
N GLN A 65 5.92 5.27 -2.47
CA GLN A 65 7.03 5.53 -1.58
C GLN A 65 6.91 4.62 -0.36
N GLN A 66 8.03 4.07 0.09
CA GLN A 66 8.08 3.17 1.23
C GLN A 66 9.00 3.72 2.31
N ARG A 67 8.54 3.70 3.56
CA ARG A 67 9.33 4.14 4.72
C ARG A 67 9.04 3.27 5.94
N PHE A 68 10.09 3.00 6.71
CA PHE A 68 9.96 2.37 8.03
C PHE A 68 9.89 3.45 9.10
N ILE A 69 8.84 3.41 9.92
CA ILE A 69 8.63 4.32 11.05
C ILE A 69 8.87 3.53 12.34
N PRO A 70 9.91 3.87 13.12
CA PRO A 70 10.15 3.22 14.42
C PRO A 70 8.99 3.44 15.39
N GLN A 71 8.80 2.51 16.32
CA GLN A 71 7.70 2.55 17.29
C GLN A 71 7.67 3.87 18.08
N ALA A 72 8.84 4.41 18.42
CA ALA A 72 8.96 5.70 19.12
C ALA A 72 8.40 6.91 18.34
N GLN A 73 8.31 6.80 17.01
CA GLN A 73 7.80 7.85 16.12
C GLN A 73 6.40 7.51 15.55
N ALA A 74 5.93 6.27 15.75
CA ALA A 74 4.72 5.77 15.12
C ALA A 74 3.46 6.52 15.56
N GLU A 75 3.34 6.86 16.84
CA GLU A 75 2.17 7.62 17.34
C GLU A 75 2.11 9.02 16.72
N GLY A 76 3.22 9.76 16.76
CA GLY A 76 3.28 11.10 16.17
C GLY A 76 3.07 11.08 14.65
N TYR A 77 3.57 10.03 13.98
CA TYR A 77 3.30 9.83 12.56
C TYR A 77 1.81 9.64 12.27
N LEU A 78 1.14 8.74 13.00
CA LEU A 78 -0.28 8.43 12.78
C LEU A 78 -1.22 9.60 13.13
N GLN A 79 -0.81 10.49 14.02
CA GLN A 79 -1.57 11.70 14.34
C GLN A 79 -1.42 12.81 13.29
N ALA A 80 -0.37 12.75 12.47
CA ALA A 80 -0.05 13.77 11.47
C ALA A 80 -0.57 13.44 10.06
N VAL A 81 -1.11 12.23 9.85
CA VAL A 81 -1.74 11.74 8.61
C VAL A 81 -3.24 11.93 8.69
#